data_AF-A0A843EDU5-F1
#
_entry.id   AF-A0A843EDU5-F1
#
_cell.length_a   1.000
_cell.length_b   1.000
_cell.length_c   1.000
_cell.angle_alpha   90.00
_cell.angle_beta   90.00
_cell.angle_gamma   90.00
#
_symmetry.space_group_name_H-M   'P 1'
#
loop_
_entity.id
_entity.type
_entity.pdbx_description
1 polymer ?
#
loop_
_entity_poly.entity_id
_entity_poly.type
_entity_poly.pdbx_seq_one_letter_code
_entity_poly.pdbx_strand_id
1 'polypeptide(L)'
;MFETGNSIDIHHEYCYPGLGPIGGLAGSREVELSDVTRGIHYVNTFQLAHVLYGPSYVSFQAALCYWDIIPEYAYHVVCATCKRDKFTIHVNGGCSYYYERIPQEVFTMYVDTWYDEDGSVFCHLATREKAVCDQLYSLPDMEDVDELQILMFEDQRFDEDDIAALNRSWISDLAYHNGSRNVTLLDEYLGSF
;
A
#
# COMPACT_ATOMS: atom_id res chain seq x y z
N MET A 1 1.30 -15.83 -19.60
CA MET A 1 2.68 -16.09 -19.17
C MET A 1 2.89 -15.19 -17.97
N PHE A 2 2.57 -15.69 -16.78
CA PHE A 2 2.72 -14.95 -15.52
C PHE A 2 3.51 -15.87 -14.58
N GLU A 3 4.82 -15.91 -14.80
CA GLU A 3 5.77 -16.34 -13.80
C GLU A 3 6.47 -15.06 -13.34
N THR A 4 6.04 -14.53 -12.20
CA THR A 4 6.89 -13.65 -11.39
C THR A 4 7.04 -14.34 -10.04
N GLY A 5 7.84 -15.41 -10.06
CA GLY A 5 8.54 -15.87 -8.88
C GLY A 5 9.59 -14.84 -8.52
N ASN A 6 9.17 -13.73 -7.90
CA ASN A 6 10.09 -12.86 -7.19
C ASN A 6 10.24 -13.46 -5.78
N SER A 7 11.35 -14.16 -5.58
CA SER A 7 11.86 -14.47 -4.25
C SER A 7 12.00 -13.16 -3.49
N ILE A 8 11.33 -13.07 -2.35
CA ILE A 8 11.34 -11.90 -1.48
C ILE A 8 12.69 -11.86 -0.77
N ASP A 9 13.34 -10.69 -0.76
CA ASP A 9 14.37 -10.42 0.25
C ASP A 9 13.66 -10.19 1.59
N ILE A 10 13.40 -11.28 2.31
CA ILE A 10 12.59 -11.37 3.54
C ILE A 10 13.19 -10.64 4.76
N HIS A 11 14.26 -9.86 4.58
CA HIS A 11 15.03 -9.28 5.68
C HIS A 11 14.63 -7.86 6.08
N HIS A 12 13.67 -7.24 5.40
CA HIS A 12 13.25 -5.89 5.72
C HIS A 12 12.08 -5.89 6.72
N GLU A 13 12.36 -5.56 7.98
CA GLU A 13 11.35 -5.46 9.04
C GLU A 13 10.54 -4.16 8.86
N TYR A 14 9.36 -4.26 8.24
CA TYR A 14 8.43 -3.13 8.08
C TYR A 14 7.45 -3.06 9.24
N CYS A 15 7.89 -2.54 10.39
CA CYS A 15 7.06 -2.02 11.50
C CYS A 15 7.92 -1.90 12.76
N TYR A 16 7.88 -0.73 13.43
CA TYR A 16 8.55 -0.52 14.70
C TYR A 16 7.55 -0.62 15.87
N PRO A 17 7.74 -1.57 16.82
CA PRO A 17 6.88 -1.69 18.00
C PRO A 17 6.80 -0.40 18.82
N GLY A 18 5.59 0.03 19.16
CA GLY A 18 5.37 1.07 20.18
C GLY A 18 5.00 2.47 19.70
N LEU A 19 4.81 2.67 18.39
CA LEU A 19 4.19 3.90 17.87
C LEU A 19 2.67 3.80 18.01
N GLY A 20 2.08 4.79 18.68
CA GLY A 20 0.64 4.88 18.90
C GLY A 20 -0.16 4.98 17.59
N PRO A 21 -1.50 4.88 17.68
CA PRO A 21 -2.36 4.92 16.49
C PRO A 21 -2.14 6.20 15.67
N ILE A 22 -2.10 6.09 14.34
CA ILE A 22 -2.29 7.23 13.44
C ILE A 22 -3.66 7.83 13.77
N GLY A 23 -3.73 9.11 14.10
CA GLY A 23 -4.98 9.74 14.51
C GLY A 23 -6.10 9.59 13.47
N GLY A 24 -7.33 9.34 13.92
CA GLY A 24 -8.54 9.53 13.10
C GLY A 24 -9.14 8.30 12.39
N LEU A 25 -8.95 7.07 12.88
CA LEU A 25 -9.61 5.89 12.32
C LEU A 25 -10.90 5.52 13.05
N ALA A 26 -11.98 5.33 12.28
CA ALA A 26 -13.28 4.91 12.80
C ALA A 26 -13.30 3.40 13.03
N GLY A 27 -13.14 2.97 14.28
CA GLY A 27 -13.18 1.57 14.68
C GLY A 27 -11.80 0.94 14.76
N SER A 28 -11.55 0.28 15.89
CA SER A 28 -10.34 -0.47 16.16
C SER A 28 -10.69 -1.83 16.75
N ARG A 29 -9.81 -2.81 16.55
CA ARG A 29 -9.90 -4.15 17.13
C ARG A 29 -8.54 -4.56 17.66
N GLU A 30 -8.51 -5.13 18.86
CA GLU A 30 -7.33 -5.79 19.42
C GLU A 30 -7.34 -7.27 19.07
N VAL A 31 -6.15 -7.82 18.77
CA VAL A 31 -5.96 -9.23 18.43
C VAL A 31 -4.69 -9.73 19.12
N GLU A 32 -4.78 -10.92 19.71
CA GLU A 32 -3.60 -11.60 20.24
C GLU A 32 -2.87 -12.32 19.09
N LEU A 33 -1.55 -12.12 18.98
CA LEU A 33 -0.69 -12.74 17.97
C LEU A 33 -0.83 -14.26 17.99
N SER A 34 -0.96 -14.86 19.17
CA SER A 34 -1.19 -16.31 19.32
C SER A 34 -2.47 -16.80 18.62
N ASP A 35 -3.50 -15.96 18.54
CA ASP A 35 -4.80 -16.34 17.97
C ASP A 35 -4.76 -16.40 16.45
N VAL A 36 -3.88 -15.60 15.83
CA VAL A 36 -3.75 -15.50 14.36
C VAL A 36 -2.57 -16.30 13.80
N THR A 37 -1.53 -16.54 14.60
CA THR A 37 -0.31 -17.21 14.12
C THR A 37 -0.28 -18.71 14.41
N ARG A 38 -1.22 -19.28 15.17
CA ARG A 38 -1.26 -20.72 15.56
C ARG A 38 0.10 -21.27 16.02
N GLY A 39 0.90 -20.47 16.73
CA GLY A 39 2.23 -20.87 17.22
C GLY A 39 3.41 -20.55 16.30
N ILE A 40 3.21 -19.78 15.23
CA ILE A 40 4.31 -19.23 14.42
C ILE A 40 4.89 -18.01 15.16
N HIS A 41 6.15 -18.11 15.58
CA HIS A 41 6.81 -17.12 16.43
C HIS A 41 7.42 -15.93 15.68
N TYR A 42 7.57 -16.03 14.36
CA TYR A 42 8.07 -14.96 13.50
C TYR A 42 7.20 -14.91 12.26
N VAL A 43 6.34 -13.89 12.16
CA VAL A 43 5.49 -13.67 10.98
C VAL A 43 5.91 -12.34 10.38
N ASN A 44 6.27 -12.37 9.12
CA ASN A 44 6.53 -11.14 8.37
C ASN A 44 5.29 -10.25 8.42
N THR A 45 5.48 -8.94 8.56
CA THR A 45 4.36 -8.00 8.77
C THR A 45 3.40 -7.96 7.58
N PHE A 46 3.88 -8.12 6.35
CA PHE A 46 3.01 -8.16 5.17
C PHE A 46 2.18 -9.46 5.11
N GLN A 47 2.78 -10.60 5.47
CA GLN A 47 2.05 -11.87 5.58
C GLN A 47 1.00 -11.80 6.69
N LEU A 48 1.34 -11.21 7.83
CA LEU A 48 0.39 -11.04 8.93
C LEU A 48 -0.78 -10.13 8.52
N ALA A 49 -0.52 -9.04 7.79
CA ALA A 49 -1.58 -8.18 7.26
C ALA A 49 -2.58 -8.96 6.37
N HIS A 50 -2.07 -9.82 5.49
CA HIS A 50 -2.90 -10.69 4.64
C HIS A 50 -3.80 -11.63 5.47
N VAL A 51 -3.25 -12.25 6.52
CA VAL A 51 -3.97 -13.17 7.41
C VAL A 51 -5.02 -12.44 8.27
N LEU A 52 -4.71 -11.23 8.73
CA LEU A 52 -5.56 -10.47 9.65
C LEU A 52 -6.88 -10.05 9.01
N TYR A 53 -6.87 -9.66 7.73
CA TYR A 53 -8.07 -9.17 7.07
C TYR A 53 -8.05 -9.32 5.54
N GLY A 54 -8.82 -10.26 5.02
CA GLY A 54 -9.03 -10.44 3.57
C GLY A 54 -10.47 -10.12 3.12
N PRO A 55 -10.67 -9.65 1.87
CA PRO A 55 -9.68 -9.33 0.86
C PRO A 55 -9.03 -7.97 1.15
N SER A 56 -7.71 -7.95 1.07
CA SER A 56 -6.87 -6.76 1.13
C SER A 56 -5.51 -7.05 0.48
N TYR A 57 -4.75 -5.99 0.21
CA TYR A 57 -3.36 -6.07 -0.20
C TYR A 57 -2.57 -4.91 0.43
N VAL A 58 -1.26 -5.09 0.61
CA VAL A 58 -0.36 -4.06 1.17
C VAL A 58 -0.17 -2.96 0.12
N SER A 59 -0.31 -1.70 0.53
CA SER A 59 -0.26 -0.52 -0.37
C SER A 59 0.22 0.74 0.37
N PHE A 60 -0.09 1.93 -0.15
CA PHE A 60 0.20 3.24 0.44
C PHE A 60 1.68 3.38 0.82
N GLN A 61 1.99 4.09 1.90
CA GLN A 61 3.36 4.26 2.40
C GLN A 61 4.11 2.93 2.62
N ALA A 62 3.43 1.84 3.00
CA ALA A 62 4.08 0.54 3.19
C ALA A 62 4.64 -0.03 1.88
N ALA A 63 3.85 0.04 0.79
CA ALA A 63 4.33 -0.38 -0.52
C ALA A 63 5.28 0.64 -1.15
N LEU A 64 5.06 1.94 -0.97
CA LEU A 64 5.97 2.97 -1.48
C LEU A 64 7.37 2.84 -0.86
N CYS A 65 7.45 2.59 0.45
CA CYS A 65 8.70 2.31 1.14
C CYS A 65 9.33 1.00 0.65
N TYR A 66 8.53 -0.05 0.42
CA TYR A 66 9.04 -1.31 -0.15
C TYR A 66 9.67 -1.12 -1.53
N TRP A 67 9.08 -0.25 -2.36
CA TRP A 67 9.57 0.06 -3.71
C TRP A 67 10.62 1.17 -3.75
N ASP A 68 11.11 1.61 -2.59
CA ASP A 68 12.06 2.71 -2.39
C ASP A 68 11.61 4.07 -2.97
N ILE A 69 10.31 4.24 -3.26
CA ILE A 69 9.74 5.48 -3.83
C ILE A 69 9.74 6.63 -2.81
N ILE A 70 9.70 6.30 -1.51
CA ILE A 70 9.86 7.29 -0.43
C ILE A 70 11.08 6.94 0.42
N PRO A 71 11.82 7.94 0.92
CA PRO A 71 13.02 7.69 1.73
C PRO A 71 12.70 7.26 3.17
N GLU A 72 11.47 7.48 3.66
CA GLU A 72 11.05 7.09 5.00
C GLU A 72 10.69 5.61 5.12
N TYR A 73 11.13 5.01 6.23
CA TYR A 73 10.61 3.71 6.65
C TYR A 73 9.14 3.82 7.06
N ALA A 74 8.31 2.95 6.49
CA ALA A 74 6.92 2.83 6.91
C ALA A 74 6.84 2.30 8.35
N TYR A 75 6.36 3.13 9.26
CA TYR A 75 6.18 2.76 10.67
C TYR A 75 5.05 1.75 10.90
N HIS A 76 4.14 1.67 9.93
CA HIS A 76 2.93 0.88 10.00
C HIS A 76 2.66 0.19 8.67
N VAL A 77 2.04 -0.99 8.72
CA VAL A 77 1.56 -1.65 7.50
C VAL A 77 0.18 -1.11 7.17
N VAL A 78 0.08 -0.48 6.00
CA VAL A 78 -1.18 0.06 5.49
C VAL A 78 -1.61 -0.78 4.29
N CYS A 79 -2.86 -1.20 4.30
CA CYS A 79 -3.46 -2.08 3.31
C CYS A 79 -4.70 -1.43 2.70
N ALA A 80 -4.97 -1.75 1.45
CA ALA A 80 -6.19 -1.35 0.79
C ALA A 80 -7.23 -2.48 0.85
N THR A 81 -8.51 -2.13 0.98
CA THR A 81 -9.64 -3.05 0.96
C THR A 81 -10.83 -2.46 0.21
N CYS A 82 -11.71 -3.31 -0.33
CA CYS A 82 -12.98 -2.89 -0.92
C CYS A 82 -14.19 -3.07 0.02
N LYS A 83 -13.99 -3.65 1.23
CA LYS A 83 -15.08 -4.05 2.12
C LYS A 83 -15.62 -2.94 3.02
N ARG A 84 -14.86 -2.58 4.06
CA ARG A 84 -15.28 -1.66 5.11
C ARG A 84 -14.53 -0.34 4.99
N ASP A 85 -15.12 0.71 5.55
CA ASP A 85 -14.44 1.99 5.75
C ASP A 85 -13.23 1.85 6.68
N LYS A 86 -12.39 2.88 6.68
CA LYS A 86 -11.08 2.95 7.32
C LYS A 86 -11.08 2.39 8.76
N PHE A 87 -10.34 1.31 9.03
CA PHE A 87 -10.26 0.69 10.37
C PHE A 87 -8.85 0.17 10.69
N THR A 88 -8.59 -0.09 11.98
CA THR A 88 -7.27 -0.54 12.47
C THR A 88 -7.37 -1.85 13.24
N ILE A 89 -6.36 -2.71 13.06
CA ILE A 89 -6.15 -3.88 13.91
C ILE A 89 -4.82 -3.72 14.65
N HIS A 90 -4.88 -3.78 15.98
CA HIS A 90 -3.71 -3.78 16.84
C HIS A 90 -3.39 -5.22 17.23
N VAL A 91 -2.20 -5.70 16.86
CA VAL A 91 -1.71 -6.99 17.32
C VAL A 91 -0.86 -6.75 18.56
N ASN A 92 -1.16 -7.46 19.65
CA ASN A 92 -0.37 -7.37 20.87
C ASN A 92 1.11 -7.71 20.57
N GLY A 93 2.04 -6.97 21.17
CA GLY A 93 3.48 -7.13 20.86
C GLY A 93 4.03 -6.19 19.77
N GLY A 94 3.21 -5.31 19.17
CA GLY A 94 3.70 -3.98 18.80
C GLY A 94 3.31 -3.41 17.44
N CYS A 95 2.74 -4.20 16.52
CA CYS A 95 2.42 -3.71 15.18
C CYS A 95 0.93 -3.39 15.01
N SER A 96 0.67 -2.24 14.38
CA SER A 96 -0.66 -1.79 14.00
C SER A 96 -0.82 -1.89 12.50
N TYR A 97 -1.97 -2.43 12.09
CA TYR A 97 -2.33 -2.68 10.70
C TYR A 97 -3.53 -1.82 10.34
N TYR A 98 -3.37 -1.02 9.29
CA TYR A 98 -4.35 -0.05 8.85
C TYR A 98 -4.98 -0.53 7.55
N TYR A 99 -6.30 -0.44 7.47
CA TYR A 99 -7.04 -0.87 6.29
C TYR A 99 -7.87 0.30 5.78
N GLU A 100 -7.55 0.75 4.58
CA GLU A 100 -8.19 1.88 3.94
C GLU A 100 -9.07 1.41 2.80
N ARG A 101 -10.24 2.03 2.68
CA ARG A 101 -11.19 1.68 1.63
C ARG A 101 -10.78 2.32 0.32
N ILE A 102 -10.74 1.54 -0.74
CA ILE A 102 -10.59 2.03 -2.12
C ILE A 102 -11.78 1.61 -3.00
N PRO A 103 -11.97 2.22 -4.19
CA PRO A 103 -13.02 1.84 -5.11
C PRO A 103 -12.88 0.39 -5.55
N GLN A 104 -14.02 -0.30 -5.72
CA GLN A 104 -14.02 -1.72 -6.07
C GLN A 104 -13.49 -1.95 -7.50
N GLU A 105 -13.70 -0.97 -8.37
CA GLU A 105 -13.35 -0.95 -9.79
C GLU A 105 -11.85 -1.10 -10.01
N VAL A 106 -11.04 -0.53 -9.10
CA VAL A 106 -9.57 -0.56 -9.17
C VAL A 106 -8.94 -1.52 -8.16
N PHE A 107 -9.75 -2.18 -7.32
CA PHE A 107 -9.26 -2.99 -6.20
C PHE A 107 -8.33 -4.13 -6.63
N THR A 108 -8.58 -4.75 -7.79
CA THR A 108 -7.78 -5.87 -8.29
C THR A 108 -6.78 -5.49 -9.37
N MET A 109 -6.71 -4.20 -9.75
CA MET A 109 -5.83 -3.74 -10.82
C MET A 109 -4.40 -3.61 -10.31
N TYR A 110 -3.44 -4.19 -11.05
CA TYR A 110 -2.00 -4.07 -10.79
C TYR A 110 -1.61 -4.39 -9.32
N VAL A 111 -2.10 -5.54 -8.85
CA VAL A 111 -1.74 -6.12 -7.55
C VAL A 111 -1.07 -7.46 -7.80
N ASP A 112 0.14 -7.61 -7.28
CA ASP A 112 0.89 -8.86 -7.36
C ASP A 112 0.49 -9.81 -6.23
N THR A 113 0.52 -11.12 -6.52
CA THR A 113 0.37 -12.17 -5.52
C THR A 113 1.70 -12.84 -5.31
N TRP A 114 2.16 -12.83 -4.06
CA TRP A 114 3.43 -13.40 -3.68
C TRP A 114 3.20 -14.70 -2.94
N TYR A 115 4.13 -15.62 -3.11
CA TYR A 115 4.03 -16.98 -2.62
C TYR A 115 5.23 -17.31 -1.73
N ASP A 116 4.98 -18.10 -0.71
CA ASP A 116 6.02 -18.71 0.12
C ASP A 116 6.64 -19.91 -0.62
N GLU A 117 7.74 -20.45 -0.09
CA GLU A 117 8.46 -21.59 -0.70
C GLU A 117 7.57 -22.84 -0.85
N ASP A 118 6.59 -23.00 0.04
CA ASP A 118 5.62 -24.09 0.01
C ASP A 118 4.46 -23.87 -0.99
N GLY A 119 4.48 -22.75 -1.71
CA GLY A 119 3.47 -22.35 -2.70
C GLY A 119 2.19 -21.76 -2.09
N SER A 120 2.13 -21.57 -0.78
CA SER A 120 1.03 -20.84 -0.14
C SER A 120 1.12 -19.34 -0.45
N VAL A 121 -0.03 -18.65 -0.48
CA VAL A 121 -0.03 -17.20 -0.68
C VAL A 121 0.59 -16.54 0.54
N PHE A 122 1.70 -15.84 0.32
CA PHE A 122 2.39 -15.05 1.33
C PHE A 122 1.64 -13.75 1.58
N CYS A 123 1.48 -12.93 0.55
CA CYS A 123 0.68 -11.71 0.61
C CYS A 123 0.25 -11.25 -0.80
N HIS A 124 -0.59 -10.24 -0.83
CA HIS A 124 -0.82 -9.43 -2.02
C HIS A 124 -0.16 -8.07 -1.82
N LEU A 125 0.55 -7.57 -2.82
CA LEU A 125 1.28 -6.30 -2.77
C LEU A 125 0.93 -5.44 -3.99
N ALA A 126 0.69 -4.16 -3.77
CA ALA A 126 0.51 -3.18 -4.84
C ALA A 126 1.80 -3.06 -5.68
N THR A 127 1.68 -3.01 -7.01
CA THR A 127 2.83 -2.60 -7.83
C THR A 127 3.20 -1.14 -7.54
N ARG A 128 4.33 -0.68 -8.08
CA ARG A 128 4.81 0.71 -7.94
C ARG A 128 3.74 1.72 -8.33
N GLU A 129 3.14 1.54 -9.51
CA GLU A 129 2.06 2.38 -10.04
C GLU A 129 0.86 2.37 -9.11
N LYS A 130 0.46 1.17 -8.67
CA LYS A 130 -0.73 1.01 -7.84
C LYS A 130 -0.55 1.65 -6.47
N ALA A 131 0.64 1.54 -5.88
CA ALA A 131 0.98 2.14 -4.60
C ALA A 131 0.91 3.67 -4.65
N VAL A 132 1.46 4.27 -5.72
CA VAL A 132 1.39 5.73 -5.96
C VAL A 132 -0.06 6.17 -6.13
N CYS A 133 -0.83 5.48 -6.98
CA CYS A 133 -2.24 5.84 -7.21
C CYS A 133 -3.11 5.68 -5.95
N ASP A 134 -2.90 4.64 -5.15
CA ASP A 134 -3.62 4.45 -3.88
C ASP A 134 -3.29 5.55 -2.87
N GLN A 135 -2.01 5.92 -2.78
CA GLN A 135 -1.58 7.02 -1.91
C GLN A 135 -2.25 8.33 -2.33
N LEU A 136 -2.15 8.70 -3.61
CA LEU A 136 -2.76 9.92 -4.15
C LEU A 136 -4.29 9.94 -4.03
N TYR A 137 -4.94 8.78 -4.15
CA TYR A 137 -6.38 8.63 -3.95
C TYR A 137 -6.81 8.99 -2.52
N SER A 138 -5.98 8.67 -1.53
CA SER A 138 -6.29 8.91 -0.10
C SER A 138 -6.12 10.37 0.34
N LEU A 139 -5.47 11.19 -0.49
CA LEU A 139 -5.13 12.58 -0.18
C LEU A 139 -6.22 13.54 -0.69
N PRO A 140 -6.30 14.77 -0.14
CA PRO A 140 -7.17 15.81 -0.69
C PRO A 140 -6.90 16.05 -2.18
N ASP A 141 -7.94 16.35 -2.93
CA ASP A 141 -7.82 16.66 -4.35
C ASP A 141 -7.04 17.97 -4.55
N MET A 142 -6.05 17.94 -5.45
CA MET A 142 -5.28 19.10 -5.90
C MET A 142 -5.97 19.80 -7.08
N GLU A 143 -5.79 21.11 -7.22
CA GLU A 143 -6.45 21.87 -8.28
C GLU A 143 -5.77 21.69 -9.64
N ASP A 144 -4.45 21.53 -9.69
CA ASP A 144 -3.70 21.40 -10.94
C ASP A 144 -2.41 20.57 -10.80
N VAL A 145 -1.70 20.42 -11.92
CA VAL A 145 -0.45 19.66 -12.02
C VAL A 145 0.68 20.30 -11.22
N ASP A 146 0.68 21.62 -11.02
CA ASP A 146 1.72 22.30 -10.23
C ASP A 146 1.51 22.02 -8.74
N GLU A 147 0.27 22.10 -8.24
CA GLU A 147 -0.07 21.69 -6.88
C GLU A 147 0.20 20.20 -6.63
N LEU A 148 -0.12 19.34 -7.60
CA LEU A 148 0.18 17.91 -7.48
C LEU A 148 1.69 17.64 -7.37
N GLN A 149 2.52 18.34 -8.13
CA GLN A 149 3.97 18.19 -8.05
C GLN A 149 4.50 18.54 -6.66
N ILE A 150 4.02 19.64 -6.06
CA ILE A 150 4.37 20.03 -4.68
C ILE A 150 3.94 18.93 -3.71
N LEU A 151 2.70 18.42 -3.84
CA LEU A 151 2.20 17.34 -3.00
C LEU A 151 3.08 16.07 -3.13
N MET A 152 3.45 15.67 -4.35
CA MET A 152 4.24 14.46 -4.59
C MET A 152 5.66 14.59 -4.06
N PHE A 153 6.36 15.67 -4.38
CA PHE A 153 7.80 15.77 -4.17
C PHE A 153 8.20 16.48 -2.86
N GLU A 154 7.36 17.39 -2.36
CA GLU A 154 7.63 18.08 -1.10
C GLU A 154 6.92 17.42 0.09
N ASP A 155 5.61 17.19 -0.01
CA ASP A 155 4.82 16.66 1.11
C ASP A 155 4.94 15.15 1.26
N GLN A 156 4.79 14.41 0.15
CA GLN A 156 4.90 12.96 0.14
C GLN A 156 6.34 12.47 -0.10
N ARG A 157 7.22 13.35 -0.60
CA ARG A 157 8.64 13.07 -0.85
C ARG A 157 8.88 11.86 -1.74
N PHE A 158 8.03 11.69 -2.74
CA PHE A 158 8.24 10.70 -3.80
C PHE A 158 9.55 11.00 -4.52
N ASP A 159 10.29 9.96 -4.88
CA ASP A 159 11.48 10.10 -5.71
C ASP A 159 11.09 10.42 -7.17
N GLU A 160 11.67 11.49 -7.72
CA GLU A 160 11.33 11.97 -9.07
C GLU A 160 11.68 10.96 -10.17
N ASP A 161 12.83 10.28 -10.07
CA ASP A 161 13.27 9.30 -11.06
C ASP A 161 12.33 8.08 -11.04
N ASP A 162 11.90 7.68 -9.85
CA ASP A 162 10.95 6.58 -9.67
C ASP A 162 9.55 6.91 -10.21
N ILE A 163 9.06 8.12 -10.00
CA ILE A 163 7.81 8.61 -10.58
C ILE A 163 7.90 8.67 -12.11
N ALA A 164 9.02 9.16 -12.65
CA ALA A 164 9.26 9.20 -14.09
C ALA A 164 9.36 7.81 -14.73
N ALA A 165 9.76 6.80 -13.96
CA ALA A 165 9.89 5.41 -14.40
C ALA A 165 8.58 4.60 -14.37
N LEU A 166 7.48 5.17 -13.87
CA LEU A 166 6.19 4.47 -13.77
C LEU A 166 5.64 4.07 -15.15
N ASN A 167 4.97 2.91 -15.21
CA ASN A 167 4.34 2.46 -16.44
C ASN A 167 3.12 3.34 -16.80
N ARG A 168 3.31 4.17 -17.83
CA ARG A 168 2.30 5.10 -18.33
C ARG A 168 0.97 4.46 -18.69
N SER A 169 0.99 3.31 -19.35
CA SER A 169 -0.26 2.63 -19.72
C SER A 169 -1.06 2.21 -18.49
N TRP A 170 -0.39 1.79 -17.41
CA TRP A 170 -1.05 1.37 -16.18
C TRP A 170 -1.59 2.56 -15.39
N ILE A 171 -0.86 3.69 -15.40
CA ILE A 171 -1.34 4.94 -14.80
C ILE A 171 -2.59 5.46 -15.53
N SER A 172 -2.58 5.49 -16.87
CA SER A 172 -3.75 5.92 -17.64
C SER A 172 -4.96 4.99 -17.41
N ASP A 173 -4.73 3.67 -17.36
CA ASP A 173 -5.78 2.69 -17.05
C ASP A 173 -6.35 2.90 -15.64
N LEU A 174 -5.49 3.13 -14.63
CA LEU A 174 -5.92 3.45 -13.27
C LEU A 174 -6.70 4.78 -13.20
N ALA A 175 -6.21 5.83 -13.85
CA ALA A 175 -6.87 7.14 -13.89
C ALA A 175 -8.29 7.04 -14.46
N TYR A 176 -8.45 6.29 -15.55
CA TYR A 176 -9.74 6.07 -16.20
C TYR A 176 -10.77 5.39 -15.28
N HIS A 177 -10.34 4.43 -14.45
CA HIS A 177 -11.23 3.63 -13.61
C HIS A 177 -11.40 4.15 -12.17
N ASN A 178 -10.39 4.84 -11.64
CA ASN A 178 -10.37 5.30 -10.24
C ASN A 178 -11.34 6.49 -10.01
N GLY A 179 -11.37 7.45 -10.94
CA GLY A 179 -12.15 8.68 -10.81
C GLY A 179 -11.55 9.75 -9.87
N SER A 180 -10.37 9.50 -9.27
CA SER A 180 -9.63 10.50 -8.49
C SER A 180 -9.03 11.59 -9.37
N ARG A 181 -9.18 12.84 -8.91
CA ARG A 181 -8.55 14.00 -9.54
C ARG A 181 -7.03 13.89 -9.50
N ASN A 182 -6.46 13.55 -8.34
CA ASN A 182 -5.01 13.41 -8.19
C ASN A 182 -4.41 12.35 -9.12
N VAL A 183 -5.08 11.21 -9.31
CA VAL A 183 -4.61 10.17 -10.23
C VAL A 183 -4.73 10.61 -11.70
N THR A 184 -5.76 11.40 -12.02
CA THR A 184 -5.90 12.02 -13.35
C THR A 184 -4.81 13.05 -13.62
N LEU A 185 -4.51 13.89 -12.64
CA LEU A 185 -3.43 14.88 -12.72
C LEU A 185 -2.05 14.21 -12.81
N LEU A 186 -1.84 13.05 -12.17
CA LEU A 186 -0.61 12.27 -12.33
C LEU A 186 -0.43 11.79 -13.78
N ASP A 187 -1.51 11.31 -14.41
CA ASP A 187 -1.47 10.90 -15.81
C ASP A 187 -1.14 12.09 -16.73
N GLU A 188 -1.71 13.27 -16.45
CA GLU A 188 -1.41 14.51 -17.18
C GLU A 188 0.05 14.95 -16.98
N TYR A 189 0.52 14.98 -15.73
CA TYR A 189 1.89 15.35 -15.37
C TYR A 189 2.90 14.51 -16.15
N LEU A 190 2.75 13.19 -16.07
CA LEU A 190 3.65 12.29 -16.77
C LEU A 190 3.52 12.52 -18.29
N GLY A 191 2.33 12.84 -18.81
CA GLY A 191 2.05 13.01 -20.25
C GLY A 191 2.71 14.22 -20.89
N SER A 192 3.31 15.08 -20.06
CA SER A 192 4.01 16.30 -20.47
C SER A 192 5.48 16.06 -20.84
N PHE A 193 5.99 14.83 -20.67
CA PHE A 193 7.34 14.38 -21.06
C PHE A 193 7.29 13.45 -22.27
#